data_AF-A0A395IQD8-F1
#
_entry.id   AF-A0A395IQD8-F1
#
_cell.length_a   1.000
_cell.length_b   1.000
_cell.length_c   1.000
_cell.angle_alpha   90.00
_cell.angle_beta   90.00
_cell.angle_gamma   90.00
#
_symmetry.space_group_name_H-M   'P 1'
#
loop_
_entity.id
_entity.type
_entity.pdbx_description
1 polymer ?
#
loop_
_entity_poly.entity_id
_entity_poly.type
_entity_poly.pdbx_seq_one_letter_code
_entity_poly.pdbx_strand_id
1 'polypeptide(L)'
;MSLSPWVFKLEEELSKGAESNVRLGVVINTPSERQRVYTPSMNDRNAPLAASMIIRDPDLGYFLLSANPHGPLSIIFESSDNQVDFARSRGLSESYDSETDNDKPLEEIRLSPATLTVMTDAHKVLSEETHRIANDIATRVESVIGEDYDEDDDKSRVIPNENIEQRIRVAQDKQKMLIERIENIRKKIPKNTQLGKVLGEDLEESTSSMVKVSKDPWQRYEEVKELKDDVLAQANDLLAEVEKEGADNEEGESERDGDSGRDVQVPSDIRRKKVGQIMKLLDRETAALVEATKGRLERLSLA
;
A
#
# COMPACT_ATOMS: atom_id res chain seq x y z
N MET A 1 1.64 1.82 38.20
CA MET A 1 1.22 2.67 39.34
C MET A 1 1.46 1.85 40.59
N SER A 2 2.31 2.32 41.50
CA SER A 2 2.56 1.63 42.76
C SER A 2 1.72 2.27 43.87
N LEU A 3 0.95 1.44 44.58
CA LEU A 3 0.19 1.86 45.77
C LEU A 3 0.86 1.39 47.07
N SER A 4 1.96 0.62 46.99
CA SER A 4 2.61 0.03 48.17
C SER A 4 2.92 1.06 49.27
N PRO A 5 3.47 2.25 48.99
CA PRO A 5 3.72 3.26 50.03
C PRO A 5 2.45 3.78 50.71
N TRP A 6 1.32 3.77 49.99
CA TRP A 6 0.03 4.20 50.52
C TRP A 6 -0.64 3.09 51.35
N VAL A 7 -0.60 1.85 50.85
CA VAL A 7 -1.18 0.67 51.53
C VAL A 7 -0.50 0.44 52.87
N PHE A 8 0.84 0.45 52.94
CA PHE A 8 1.55 0.21 54.20
C PHE A 8 1.30 1.29 55.24
N LYS A 9 1.23 2.57 54.84
CA LYS A 9 0.91 3.67 55.77
C LYS A 9 -0.53 3.60 56.26
N LEU A 10 -1.46 3.22 55.39
CA LEU A 10 -2.86 3.06 55.74
C LEU A 10 -3.05 1.85 56.66
N GLU A 11 -2.37 0.74 56.39
CA GLU A 11 -2.35 -0.45 57.25
C GLU A 11 -1.76 -0.12 58.63
N GLU A 12 -0.65 0.61 58.67
CA GLU A 12 -0.03 1.05 59.92
C GLU A 12 -0.97 1.94 60.75
N GLU A 13 -1.67 2.89 60.13
CA GLU A 13 -2.64 3.75 60.82
C GLU A 13 -3.91 2.98 61.25
N LEU A 14 -4.38 2.01 60.46
CA LEU A 14 -5.49 1.14 60.88
C LEU A 14 -5.11 0.22 62.04
N SER A 15 -3.87 -0.28 62.06
CA SER A 15 -3.37 -1.17 63.11
C SER A 15 -3.13 -0.46 64.45
N LYS A 16 -2.82 0.84 64.43
CA LYS A 16 -2.49 1.64 65.62
C LYS A 16 -3.71 2.25 66.33
N GLY A 17 -4.91 2.02 65.81
CA GLY A 17 -6.16 2.57 66.36
C GLY A 17 -6.40 4.00 65.88
N ALA A 18 -7.64 4.27 65.45
CA ALA A 18 -8.10 5.48 64.75
C ALA A 18 -8.17 6.74 65.64
N GLU A 19 -7.10 7.07 66.36
CA GLU A 19 -7.04 8.19 67.31
C GLU A 19 -6.81 9.54 66.62
N SER A 20 -6.45 9.59 65.33
CA SER A 20 -6.12 10.87 64.67
C SER A 20 -6.56 11.00 63.21
N ASN A 21 -7.70 11.67 63.00
CA ASN A 21 -8.14 12.18 61.69
C ASN A 21 -7.06 13.01 60.97
N VAL A 22 -6.16 13.63 61.73
CA VAL A 22 -5.04 14.45 61.22
C VAL A 22 -4.01 13.60 60.46
N ARG A 23 -3.70 12.38 60.91
CA ARG A 23 -2.71 11.51 60.24
C ARG A 23 -3.29 10.82 59.01
N LEU A 24 -4.57 10.44 59.06
CA LEU A 24 -5.29 9.92 57.89
C LEU A 24 -5.31 10.96 56.75
N GLY A 25 -5.44 12.25 57.08
CA GLY A 25 -5.32 13.34 56.10
C GLY A 25 -3.96 13.39 55.40
N VAL A 26 -2.86 13.01 56.08
CA VAL A 26 -1.51 12.92 55.50
C VAL A 26 -1.39 11.69 54.58
N VAL A 27 -2.01 10.57 54.95
CA VAL A 27 -2.04 9.35 54.11
C VAL A 27 -2.82 9.61 52.82
N ILE A 28 -3.97 10.28 52.89
CA ILE A 28 -4.79 10.65 51.73
C ILE A 28 -4.05 11.62 50.79
N ASN A 29 -3.28 12.55 51.36
CA ASN A 29 -2.49 13.50 50.58
C ASN A 29 -1.16 12.93 50.05
N THR A 30 -0.83 11.67 50.35
CA THR A 30 0.39 11.06 49.82
C THR A 30 0.19 10.70 48.34
N PRO A 31 1.01 11.22 47.40
CA PRO A 31 0.83 10.96 45.99
C PRO A 31 1.19 9.50 45.64
N SER A 32 0.40 8.88 44.77
CA SER A 32 0.73 7.56 44.19
C SER A 32 1.92 7.69 43.24
N GLU A 33 2.86 6.76 43.29
CA GLU A 33 3.99 6.75 42.36
C GLU A 33 3.57 6.21 40.99
N ARG A 34 3.71 7.06 39.97
CA ARG A 34 3.40 6.73 38.57
C ARG A 34 4.60 7.05 37.70
N GLN A 35 5.20 6.01 37.17
CA GLN A 35 6.28 6.13 36.19
C GLN A 35 5.76 5.78 34.81
N ARG A 36 6.06 6.63 33.83
CA ARG A 36 5.79 6.35 32.41
C ARG A 36 6.98 5.59 31.85
N VAL A 37 6.72 4.36 31.41
CA VAL A 37 7.76 3.42 30.97
C VAL A 37 7.89 3.39 29.45
N TYR A 38 6.82 3.71 28.71
CA TYR A 38 6.82 3.74 27.25
C TYR A 38 5.98 4.89 26.70
N THR A 39 6.39 5.43 25.56
CA THR A 39 5.65 6.42 24.78
C THR A 39 5.65 6.01 23.32
N PRO A 40 4.48 5.80 22.70
CA PRO A 40 4.40 5.53 21.27
C PRO A 40 5.02 6.67 20.46
N SER A 41 5.77 6.31 19.42
CA SER A 41 6.26 7.25 18.40
C SER A 41 5.10 7.98 17.72
N MET A 42 5.34 9.16 17.14
CA MET A 42 4.29 9.97 16.51
C MET A 42 3.48 9.22 15.44
N ASN A 43 4.13 8.30 14.71
CA ASN A 43 3.50 7.49 13.68
C ASN A 43 2.57 6.39 14.24
N ASP A 44 2.80 5.97 15.48
CA ASP A 44 2.10 4.84 16.14
C ASP A 44 1.12 5.32 17.21
N ARG A 45 0.82 6.63 17.29
CA ARG A 45 -0.02 7.21 18.34
C ARG A 45 -1.43 6.60 18.42
N ASN A 46 -1.94 6.11 17.30
CA ASN A 46 -3.27 5.53 17.20
C ASN A 46 -3.22 3.99 17.11
N ALA A 47 -2.03 3.40 17.18
CA ALA A 47 -1.87 1.96 17.12
C ALA A 47 -2.32 1.34 18.46
N PRO A 48 -3.21 0.32 18.45
CA PRO A 48 -3.61 -0.35 19.68
C PRO A 48 -2.41 -1.07 20.28
N LEU A 49 -2.12 -0.78 21.55
CA LEU A 49 -1.08 -1.46 22.31
C LEU A 49 -1.70 -2.63 23.06
N ALA A 50 -1.11 -3.82 22.94
CA ALA A 50 -1.53 -4.99 23.71
C ALA A 50 -1.34 -4.75 25.21
N ALA A 51 -2.21 -5.37 26.02
CA ALA A 51 -2.16 -5.29 27.47
C ALA A 51 -0.75 -5.61 27.98
N SER A 52 -0.25 -4.80 28.92
CA SER A 52 1.09 -4.99 29.48
C SER A 52 1.09 -6.19 30.42
N MET A 53 1.95 -7.18 30.16
CA MET A 53 2.19 -8.33 31.02
C MET A 53 3.51 -8.15 31.75
N ILE A 54 3.48 -8.28 33.08
CA ILE A 54 4.68 -8.22 33.91
C ILE A 54 5.12 -9.65 34.20
N ILE A 55 6.39 -9.96 33.93
CA ILE A 55 7.00 -11.27 34.19
C ILE A 55 8.15 -11.06 35.18
N ARG A 56 8.14 -11.83 36.26
CA ARG A 56 9.22 -11.91 37.23
C ARG A 56 9.76 -13.33 37.23
N ASP A 57 10.95 -13.50 36.70
CA ASP A 57 11.60 -14.79 36.59
C ASP A 57 13.02 -14.68 37.21
N PRO A 58 13.47 -15.67 38.00
CA PRO A 58 14.80 -15.63 38.61
C PRO A 58 15.95 -15.67 37.58
N ASP A 59 15.73 -16.27 36.41
CA ASP A 59 16.75 -16.43 35.37
C ASP A 59 16.69 -15.31 34.32
N LEU A 60 15.49 -14.82 33.98
CA LEU A 60 15.32 -13.72 33.02
C LEU A 60 15.20 -12.33 33.67
N GLY A 61 15.01 -12.28 34.98
CA GLY A 61 14.81 -11.04 35.73
C GLY A 61 13.36 -10.53 35.71
N TYR A 62 13.20 -9.25 36.01
CA TYR A 62 11.92 -8.55 36.06
C TYR A 62 11.74 -7.70 34.81
N PHE A 63 10.77 -8.06 33.96
CA PHE A 63 10.51 -7.34 32.73
C PHE A 63 9.00 -7.24 32.42
N LEU A 64 8.65 -6.25 31.61
CA LEU A 64 7.30 -6.01 31.11
C LEU A 64 7.26 -6.27 29.62
N LEU A 65 6.30 -7.09 29.20
CA LEU A 65 6.03 -7.43 27.82
C LEU A 65 4.75 -6.74 27.35
N SER A 66 4.80 -6.16 26.16
CA SER A 66 3.67 -5.59 25.45
C SER A 66 3.91 -5.76 23.96
N ALA A 67 2.97 -5.38 23.10
CA ALA A 67 3.13 -5.47 21.65
C ALA A 67 2.42 -4.31 20.97
N ASN A 68 3.07 -3.74 19.96
CA ASN A 68 2.42 -2.86 18.97
C ASN A 68 2.16 -3.67 17.68
N PRO A 69 1.39 -3.14 16.72
CA PRO A 69 1.18 -3.80 15.43
C PRO A 69 2.47 -4.03 14.62
N HIS A 70 3.57 -3.37 15.00
CA HIS A 70 4.87 -3.47 14.33
C HIS A 70 5.82 -4.49 14.99
N GLY A 71 5.48 -5.03 16.16
CA GLY A 71 6.31 -6.01 16.86
C GLY A 71 6.14 -6.05 18.39
N PRO A 72 6.81 -7.02 19.04
CA PRO A 72 6.83 -7.13 20.50
C PRO A 72 7.71 -6.04 21.13
N LEU A 73 7.26 -5.53 22.27
CA LEU A 73 7.95 -4.56 23.12
C LEU A 73 8.27 -5.23 24.46
N SER A 74 9.55 -5.34 24.80
CA SER A 74 9.99 -5.75 26.14
C SER A 74 10.71 -4.60 26.84
N ILE A 75 10.41 -4.40 28.12
CA ILE A 75 11.06 -3.40 28.97
C ILE A 75 11.59 -4.09 30.22
N ILE A 76 12.90 -4.07 30.41
CA ILE A 76 13.58 -4.73 31.52
C ILE A 76 13.72 -3.74 32.66
N PHE A 77 13.28 -4.12 33.86
CA PHE A 77 13.41 -3.33 35.09
C PHE A 77 14.52 -3.86 36.00
N GLU A 78 14.67 -5.18 36.06
CA GLU A 78 15.72 -5.85 36.84
C GLU A 78 16.29 -6.94 35.93
N SER A 79 17.55 -6.83 35.54
CA SER A 79 18.24 -7.91 34.82
C SER A 79 18.74 -8.94 35.82
N SER A 80 18.55 -10.24 35.52
CA SER A 80 19.25 -11.29 36.27
C SER A 80 20.77 -11.12 36.08
N ASP A 81 21.57 -11.44 37.10
CA ASP A 81 23.03 -11.47 37.01
C ASP A 81 23.52 -12.52 35.98
N ASN A 82 22.63 -13.44 35.57
CA ASN A 82 22.86 -14.39 34.49
C ASN A 82 22.60 -13.70 33.14
N GLN A 83 23.61 -13.01 32.65
CA GLN A 83 23.65 -12.32 31.36
C GLN A 83 23.23 -13.24 30.19
N VAL A 84 21.97 -13.15 29.75
CA VAL A 84 21.56 -13.52 28.39
C VAL A 84 21.20 -12.22 27.68
N ASP A 85 22.17 -11.67 26.95
CA ASP A 85 22.05 -10.40 26.24
C ASP A 85 21.07 -10.51 25.06
N PHE A 86 19.76 -10.46 25.30
CA PHE A 86 18.75 -10.24 24.25
C PHE A 86 18.97 -8.91 23.50
N ALA A 87 19.71 -7.98 24.11
CA ALA A 87 20.08 -6.70 23.51
C ALA A 87 21.04 -6.86 22.30
N ARG A 88 21.77 -7.98 22.18
CA ARG A 88 22.65 -8.23 21.03
C ARG A 88 21.92 -8.65 19.76
N SER A 89 20.66 -9.06 19.86
CA SER A 89 19.82 -9.43 18.71
C SER A 89 19.29 -8.22 17.92
N ARG A 90 19.60 -6.98 18.34
CA ARG A 90 19.43 -5.78 17.50
C ARG A 90 20.50 -5.65 16.40
N GLY A 91 21.48 -6.54 16.34
CA GLY A 91 22.29 -6.71 15.15
C GLY A 91 21.42 -7.36 14.07
N LEU A 92 21.08 -6.57 13.05
CA LEU A 92 20.65 -6.99 11.71
C LEU A 92 20.74 -8.51 11.49
N SER A 93 19.60 -9.19 11.48
CA SER A 93 19.53 -10.46 10.77
C SER A 93 19.58 -10.10 9.29
N GLU A 94 20.78 -10.20 8.71
CA GLU A 94 21.00 -10.41 7.29
C GLU A 94 20.03 -11.52 6.85
N SER A 95 19.12 -11.20 5.94
CA SER A 95 18.12 -12.07 5.28
C SER A 95 17.99 -13.50 5.84
N TYR A 96 16.85 -13.79 6.48
CA TYR A 96 16.41 -15.15 6.78
C TYR A 96 16.44 -16.00 5.50
N ASP A 97 17.50 -16.79 5.32
CA ASP A 97 17.67 -17.71 4.21
C ASP A 97 17.43 -19.12 4.73
N SER A 98 16.21 -19.61 4.52
CA SER A 98 15.70 -20.88 5.05
C SER A 98 16.48 -22.11 4.58
N GLU A 99 17.36 -21.97 3.58
CA GLU A 99 18.08 -23.09 2.99
C GLU A 99 19.43 -23.40 3.66
N THR A 100 20.04 -22.44 4.38
CA THR A 100 21.41 -22.60 4.94
C THR A 100 21.47 -22.77 6.46
N ASP A 101 20.34 -22.59 7.16
CA ASP A 101 20.30 -22.58 8.64
C ASP A 101 19.96 -23.95 9.27
N ASN A 102 19.66 -24.97 8.46
CA ASN A 102 19.36 -26.33 8.96
C ASN A 102 20.59 -27.05 9.55
N ASP A 103 21.80 -26.58 9.24
CA ASP A 103 23.06 -27.20 9.66
C ASP A 103 23.73 -26.52 10.86
N LYS A 104 23.14 -25.45 11.41
CA LYS A 104 23.62 -24.87 12.67
C LYS A 104 23.10 -25.71 13.84
N PRO A 105 23.96 -26.19 14.76
CA PRO A 105 23.46 -26.86 15.95
C PRO A 105 22.59 -25.87 16.71
N LEU A 106 21.32 -26.24 16.93
CA LEU A 106 20.40 -25.49 17.78
C LEU A 106 21.09 -25.31 19.14
N GLU A 107 21.44 -24.07 19.48
CA GLU A 107 21.93 -23.76 20.81
C GLU A 107 20.83 -24.16 21.80
N GLU A 108 21.11 -25.13 22.67
CA GLU A 108 20.16 -25.56 23.69
C GLU A 108 19.94 -24.40 24.67
N ILE A 109 18.86 -23.66 24.44
CA ILE A 109 18.41 -22.62 25.36
C ILE A 109 17.89 -23.31 26.61
N ARG A 110 18.72 -23.33 27.66
CA ARG A 110 18.35 -23.86 28.98
C ARG A 110 17.41 -22.88 29.67
N LEU A 111 16.12 -23.04 29.44
CA LEU A 111 15.06 -22.35 30.18
C LEU A 111 14.81 -23.06 31.51
N SER A 112 14.48 -22.30 32.55
CA SER A 112 13.97 -22.86 33.79
C SER A 112 12.65 -23.61 33.54
N PRO A 113 12.31 -24.66 34.30
CA PRO A 113 11.04 -25.36 34.16
C PRO A 113 9.82 -24.43 34.29
N ALA A 114 9.91 -23.38 35.11
CA ALA A 114 8.85 -22.39 35.27
C ALA A 114 8.72 -21.52 34.01
N THR A 115 9.84 -21.04 33.46
CA THR A 115 9.88 -20.22 32.24
C THR A 115 9.35 -21.00 31.03
N LEU A 116 9.76 -22.27 30.90
CA LEU A 116 9.30 -23.15 29.84
C LEU A 116 7.79 -23.40 29.95
N THR A 117 7.26 -23.55 31.16
CA THR A 117 5.81 -23.68 31.39
C THR A 117 5.08 -22.42 30.92
N VAL A 118 5.55 -21.22 31.31
CA VAL A 118 4.93 -19.95 30.90
C VAL A 118 5.00 -19.75 29.39
N MET A 119 6.14 -20.04 28.76
CA MET A 119 6.27 -19.95 27.29
C MET A 119 5.36 -20.97 26.58
N THR A 120 5.23 -22.17 27.12
CA THR A 120 4.35 -23.21 26.57
C THR A 120 2.89 -22.80 26.67
N ASP A 121 2.47 -22.27 27.82
CA ASP A 121 1.11 -21.77 28.04
C ASP A 121 0.81 -20.58 27.12
N ALA A 122 1.74 -19.63 26.99
CA ALA A 122 1.61 -18.51 26.07
C ALA A 122 1.49 -18.98 24.61
N HIS A 123 2.32 -19.94 24.20
CA HIS A 123 2.25 -20.52 22.85
C HIS A 123 0.92 -21.24 22.62
N LYS A 124 0.37 -21.91 23.64
CA LYS A 124 -0.94 -22.56 23.55
C LYS A 124 -2.06 -21.55 23.34
N VAL A 125 -2.09 -20.48 24.12
CA VAL A 125 -3.08 -19.40 23.97
C VAL A 125 -2.94 -18.72 22.60
N LEU A 126 -1.71 -18.46 22.15
CA LEU A 126 -1.46 -17.88 20.82
C LEU A 126 -1.89 -18.83 19.69
N SER A 127 -1.65 -20.12 19.81
CA SER A 127 -2.08 -21.12 18.83
C SER A 127 -3.60 -21.23 18.75
N GLU A 128 -4.29 -21.18 19.89
CA GLU A 128 -5.76 -21.18 19.94
C GLU A 128 -6.33 -19.90 19.32
N GLU A 129 -5.76 -18.74 19.64
CA GLU A 129 -6.22 -17.45 19.11
C GLU A 129 -5.96 -17.32 17.61
N THR A 130 -4.77 -17.71 17.13
CA THR A 130 -4.45 -17.71 15.69
C THR A 130 -5.36 -18.65 14.92
N HIS A 131 -5.66 -19.83 15.46
CA HIS A 131 -6.61 -20.77 14.86
C HIS A 131 -8.04 -20.19 14.83
N ARG A 132 -8.46 -19.49 15.89
CA ARG A 132 -9.77 -18.82 15.93
C ARG A 132 -9.88 -17.71 14.88
N ILE A 133 -8.87 -16.85 14.80
CA ILE A 133 -8.83 -15.76 13.82
C ILE A 133 -8.80 -16.31 12.39
N ALA A 134 -8.01 -17.36 12.13
CA ALA A 134 -7.97 -18.00 10.82
C ALA A 134 -9.36 -18.54 10.42
N ASN A 135 -10.10 -19.12 11.36
CA ASN A 135 -11.45 -19.60 11.11
C ASN A 135 -12.45 -18.46 10.86
N ASP A 136 -12.36 -17.35 11.60
CA ASP A 136 -13.22 -16.16 11.37
C ASP A 136 -12.93 -15.48 10.03
N ILE A 137 -11.65 -15.47 9.62
CA ILE A 137 -11.27 -15.01 8.29
C ILE A 137 -11.83 -15.94 7.23
N ALA A 138 -11.73 -17.26 7.42
CA ALA A 138 -12.27 -18.24 6.47
C ALA A 138 -13.79 -18.10 6.32
N THR A 139 -14.55 -17.92 7.41
CA THR A 139 -16.00 -17.71 7.34
C THR A 139 -16.37 -16.37 6.71
N ARG A 140 -15.61 -15.30 6.98
CA ARG A 140 -15.83 -14.01 6.31
C ARG A 140 -15.47 -14.05 4.84
N VAL A 141 -14.42 -14.78 4.46
CA VAL A 141 -14.05 -15.00 3.06
C VAL A 141 -15.14 -15.81 2.37
N GLU A 142 -15.65 -16.88 3.00
CA GLU A 142 -16.76 -17.67 2.47
C GLU A 142 -18.04 -16.81 2.30
N SER A 143 -18.38 -15.96 3.27
CA SER A 143 -19.54 -15.06 3.16
C SER A 143 -19.33 -13.94 2.13
N VAL A 144 -18.10 -13.48 1.92
CA VAL A 144 -17.77 -12.46 0.90
C VAL A 144 -17.70 -13.08 -0.50
N ILE A 145 -17.41 -14.38 -0.60
CA ILE A 145 -17.35 -15.16 -1.84
C ILE A 145 -18.70 -15.79 -2.19
N GLY A 146 -19.54 -16.08 -1.19
CA GLY A 146 -20.75 -16.87 -1.30
C GLY A 146 -21.99 -16.15 -0.78
N GLU A 147 -22.60 -15.37 -1.67
CA GLU A 147 -24.06 -15.15 -1.72
C GLU A 147 -24.38 -14.63 -3.13
N ASP A 148 -25.32 -15.30 -3.81
CA ASP A 148 -25.83 -15.11 -5.19
C ASP A 148 -25.45 -16.17 -6.24
N TYR A 149 -25.21 -17.43 -5.85
CA TYR A 149 -25.48 -18.55 -6.75
C TYR A 149 -26.76 -19.26 -6.28
N ASP A 150 -27.90 -18.83 -6.80
CA ASP A 150 -29.13 -19.61 -6.74
C ASP A 150 -28.87 -20.99 -7.38
N GLU A 151 -29.17 -22.07 -6.66
CA GLU A 151 -28.82 -23.46 -7.00
C GLU A 151 -29.50 -24.04 -8.27
N ASP A 152 -30.13 -23.21 -9.10
CA ASP A 152 -31.00 -23.66 -10.20
C ASP A 152 -30.70 -23.08 -11.59
N ASP A 153 -29.49 -22.56 -11.88
CA ASP A 153 -29.14 -22.18 -13.26
C ASP A 153 -27.87 -22.84 -13.79
N ASP A 154 -28.10 -23.80 -14.68
CA ASP A 154 -27.16 -24.42 -15.61
C ASP A 154 -26.56 -23.36 -16.55
N LYS A 155 -25.63 -22.50 -16.07
CA LYS A 155 -24.84 -21.61 -16.93
C LYS A 155 -23.42 -21.45 -16.44
N SER A 156 -22.51 -21.79 -17.35
CA SER A 156 -21.09 -21.43 -17.46
C SER A 156 -20.47 -20.81 -16.21
N ARG A 157 -19.44 -21.46 -15.67
CA ARG A 157 -18.44 -20.89 -14.75
C ARG A 157 -17.91 -19.58 -15.35
N VAL A 158 -18.59 -18.47 -15.08
CA VAL A 158 -18.16 -17.14 -15.48
C VAL A 158 -16.91 -16.84 -14.66
N ILE A 159 -15.82 -16.63 -15.36
CA ILE A 159 -14.49 -16.44 -14.81
C ILE A 159 -14.55 -15.21 -13.88
N PRO A 160 -13.94 -15.26 -12.68
CA PRO A 160 -13.97 -14.17 -11.70
C PRO A 160 -13.67 -12.77 -12.25
N ASN A 161 -12.89 -12.67 -13.33
CA ASN A 161 -12.63 -11.42 -14.05
C ASN A 161 -13.86 -10.78 -14.67
N GLU A 162 -14.80 -11.55 -15.21
CA GLU A 162 -15.98 -11.00 -15.87
C GLU A 162 -16.96 -10.38 -14.86
N ASN A 163 -17.09 -10.95 -13.67
CA ASN A 163 -17.85 -10.34 -12.57
C ASN A 163 -17.19 -9.04 -12.06
N ILE A 164 -15.85 -8.98 -12.03
CA ILE A 164 -15.11 -7.75 -11.68
C ILE A 164 -15.33 -6.68 -12.74
N GLU A 165 -15.24 -7.04 -14.02
CA GLU A 165 -15.49 -6.14 -15.14
C GLU A 165 -16.92 -5.61 -15.15
N GLN A 166 -17.91 -6.45 -14.85
CA GLN A 166 -19.31 -6.04 -14.72
C GLN A 166 -19.49 -5.04 -13.57
N ARG A 167 -18.88 -5.29 -12.40
CA ARG A 167 -18.92 -4.34 -11.27
C ARG A 167 -18.27 -3.01 -11.59
N ILE A 168 -17.16 -3.02 -12.34
CA ILE A 168 -16.48 -1.80 -12.81
C ILE A 168 -17.39 -1.02 -13.77
N ARG A 169 -18.04 -1.68 -14.73
CA ARG A 169 -18.99 -1.02 -15.63
C ARG A 169 -20.16 -0.39 -14.89
N VAL A 170 -20.76 -1.13 -13.96
CA VAL A 170 -21.87 -0.61 -13.12
C VAL A 170 -21.41 0.59 -12.29
N ALA A 171 -20.19 0.58 -11.76
CA ALA A 171 -19.64 1.73 -11.04
C ALA A 171 -19.39 2.93 -11.96
N GLN A 172 -18.88 2.70 -13.18
CA GLN A 172 -18.65 3.74 -14.18
C GLN A 172 -19.96 4.37 -14.67
N ASP A 173 -21.01 3.56 -14.91
CA ASP A 173 -22.33 4.06 -15.29
C ASP A 173 -22.96 4.89 -14.18
N LYS A 174 -22.83 4.45 -12.91
CA LYS A 174 -23.26 5.23 -11.75
C LYS A 174 -22.51 6.55 -11.63
N GLN A 175 -21.20 6.57 -11.89
CA GLN A 175 -20.41 7.80 -11.92
C GLN A 175 -20.90 8.74 -13.02
N LYS A 176 -21.15 8.23 -14.23
CA LYS A 176 -21.69 9.02 -15.34
C LYS A 176 -23.04 9.63 -14.99
N MET A 177 -23.96 8.84 -14.42
CA MET A 177 -25.26 9.32 -13.96
C MET A 177 -25.13 10.38 -12.86
N LEU A 178 -24.17 10.23 -11.93
CA LEU A 178 -23.89 11.23 -10.90
C LEU A 178 -23.34 12.53 -11.50
N ILE A 179 -22.45 12.44 -12.49
CA ILE A 179 -21.88 13.60 -13.19
C ILE A 179 -23.00 14.35 -13.91
N GLU A 180 -23.85 13.66 -14.66
CA GLU A 180 -25.01 14.27 -15.32
C GLU A 180 -25.97 14.90 -14.30
N ARG A 181 -26.17 14.26 -13.14
CA ARG A 181 -26.98 14.82 -12.05
C ARG A 181 -26.34 16.07 -11.45
N ILE A 182 -25.03 16.07 -11.21
CA ILE A 182 -24.28 17.25 -10.74
C ILE A 182 -24.36 18.37 -11.77
N GLU A 183 -24.25 18.06 -13.05
CA GLU A 183 -24.35 19.05 -14.12
C GLU A 183 -25.77 19.63 -14.19
N ASN A 184 -26.80 18.79 -14.06
CA ASN A 184 -28.19 19.22 -13.98
C ASN A 184 -28.49 20.05 -12.73
N ILE A 185 -27.89 19.72 -11.59
CA ILE A 185 -27.96 20.53 -10.37
C ILE A 185 -27.25 21.87 -10.58
N ARG A 186 -26.05 21.86 -11.16
CA ARG A 186 -25.27 23.07 -11.48
C ARG A 186 -26.01 23.99 -12.46
N LYS A 187 -26.75 23.42 -13.42
CA LYS A 187 -27.61 24.17 -14.34
C LYS A 187 -28.87 24.72 -13.66
N LYS A 188 -29.40 24.02 -12.65
CA LYS A 188 -30.59 24.42 -11.88
C LYS A 188 -30.30 25.39 -10.74
N ILE A 189 -29.06 25.44 -10.24
CA ILE A 189 -28.64 26.44 -9.25
C ILE A 189 -28.52 27.79 -9.97
N PRO A 190 -29.32 28.81 -9.60
CA PRO A 190 -29.19 30.14 -10.19
C PRO A 190 -27.81 30.71 -9.85
N LYS A 191 -27.09 31.21 -10.87
CA LYS A 191 -25.75 31.82 -10.76
C LYS A 191 -25.66 33.06 -9.84
N ASN A 192 -26.71 33.34 -9.06
CA ASN A 192 -26.81 34.49 -8.15
C ASN A 192 -26.72 34.10 -6.67
N THR A 193 -26.51 32.82 -6.33
CA THR A 193 -26.14 32.43 -4.96
C THR A 193 -24.63 32.63 -4.79
N GLN A 194 -24.24 33.53 -3.90
CA GLN A 194 -22.87 33.97 -3.63
C GLN A 194 -21.95 32.89 -2.99
N LEU A 195 -22.17 31.62 -3.32
CA LEU A 195 -21.33 30.48 -2.93
C LEU A 195 -20.43 29.98 -4.08
N GLY A 196 -20.54 30.57 -5.27
CA GLY A 196 -19.69 30.24 -6.42
C GLY A 196 -18.39 31.05 -6.52
N LYS A 197 -18.18 32.08 -5.69
CA LYS A 197 -16.96 32.91 -5.75
C LYS A 197 -15.76 32.28 -5.04
N VAL A 198 -15.97 31.36 -4.10
CA VAL A 198 -14.86 30.74 -3.32
C VAL A 198 -14.19 29.57 -4.06
N LEU A 199 -14.75 29.08 -5.17
CA LEU A 199 -14.11 28.03 -5.99
C LEU A 199 -13.74 28.50 -7.40
N GLY A 200 -13.97 29.78 -7.72
CA GLY A 200 -13.72 30.34 -9.05
C GLY A 200 -12.51 31.27 -9.14
N GLU A 201 -11.94 31.69 -8.01
CA GLU A 201 -10.89 32.72 -7.99
C GLU A 201 -9.46 32.14 -8.01
N ASP A 202 -9.27 30.86 -7.67
CA ASP A 202 -7.94 30.26 -7.54
C ASP A 202 -7.43 29.51 -8.80
N LEU A 203 -8.21 29.46 -9.90
CA LEU A 203 -7.78 28.75 -11.13
C LEU A 203 -7.23 29.67 -12.23
N GLU A 204 -7.39 31.00 -12.13
CA GLU A 204 -6.90 31.93 -13.17
C GLU A 204 -5.48 32.47 -12.92
N GLU A 205 -4.95 32.38 -11.69
CA GLU A 205 -3.61 32.91 -11.39
C GLU A 205 -2.47 31.99 -11.89
N SER A 206 -2.74 30.71 -12.15
CA SER A 206 -1.72 29.73 -12.58
C SER A 206 -1.51 29.61 -14.10
N THR A 207 -2.24 30.36 -14.94
CA THR A 207 -2.10 30.30 -16.41
C THR A 207 -1.47 31.55 -17.03
N SER A 208 -1.06 32.54 -16.22
CA SER A 208 -0.52 33.82 -16.71
C SER A 208 0.92 33.74 -17.28
N SER A 209 1.59 32.58 -17.19
CA SER A 209 2.99 32.43 -17.61
C SER A 209 3.21 31.80 -18.98
N MET A 210 2.17 31.57 -19.79
CA MET A 210 2.36 30.91 -21.09
C MET A 210 1.74 31.67 -22.26
N VAL A 211 2.62 32.46 -22.91
CA VAL A 211 2.70 32.74 -24.34
C VAL A 211 1.38 33.07 -25.06
N LYS A 212 1.24 34.34 -25.44
CA LYS A 212 0.30 34.83 -26.45
C LYS A 212 0.39 33.99 -27.73
N VAL A 213 -0.53 33.04 -27.90
CA VAL A 213 -0.88 32.48 -29.21
C VAL A 213 -2.38 32.66 -29.35
N SER A 214 -2.74 33.66 -30.13
CA SER A 214 -4.10 34.15 -30.35
C SER A 214 -4.86 33.25 -31.33
N LYS A 215 -5.30 32.09 -30.85
CA LYS A 215 -6.34 31.29 -31.51
C LYS A 215 -7.02 30.50 -30.41
N ASP A 216 -8.33 30.72 -30.24
CA ASP A 216 -9.11 30.13 -29.16
C ASP A 216 -8.85 28.61 -29.11
N PRO A 217 -8.64 28.02 -27.91
CA PRO A 217 -8.34 26.59 -27.78
C PRO A 217 -9.32 25.70 -28.54
N TRP A 218 -10.57 26.14 -28.65
CA TRP A 218 -11.64 25.48 -29.36
C TRP A 218 -11.44 25.45 -30.88
N GLN A 219 -10.94 26.54 -31.48
CA GLN A 219 -10.64 26.59 -32.91
C GLN A 219 -9.46 25.69 -33.26
N ARG A 220 -8.44 25.59 -32.39
CA ARG A 220 -7.34 24.64 -32.60
C ARG A 220 -7.81 23.20 -32.48
N TYR A 221 -8.74 22.93 -31.56
CA TYR A 221 -9.30 21.59 -31.41
C TYR A 221 -10.08 21.17 -32.66
N GLU A 222 -10.87 22.08 -33.23
CA GLU A 222 -11.63 21.84 -34.45
C GLU A 222 -10.71 21.65 -35.67
N GLU A 223 -9.68 22.49 -35.80
CA GLU A 223 -8.63 22.36 -36.83
C GLU A 223 -7.83 21.05 -36.69
N VAL A 224 -7.49 20.65 -35.46
CA VAL A 224 -6.81 19.37 -35.19
C VAL A 224 -7.70 18.17 -35.49
N LYS A 225 -9.01 18.30 -35.26
CA LYS A 225 -9.98 17.24 -35.57
C LYS A 225 -10.10 17.04 -37.09
N GLU A 226 -10.21 18.14 -37.84
CA GLU A 226 -10.22 18.13 -39.30
C GLU A 226 -8.91 17.54 -39.84
N LEU A 227 -7.76 18.01 -39.35
CA LEU A 227 -6.45 17.45 -39.70
C LEU A 227 -6.34 15.95 -39.41
N LYS A 228 -6.89 15.47 -38.29
CA LYS A 228 -6.89 14.06 -37.92
C LYS A 228 -7.75 13.23 -38.88
N ASP A 229 -8.86 13.78 -39.36
CA ASP A 229 -9.70 13.11 -40.36
C ASP A 229 -9.03 13.14 -41.76
N ASP A 230 -8.34 14.22 -42.12
CA ASP A 230 -7.54 14.31 -43.36
C ASP A 230 -6.34 13.35 -43.36
N VAL A 231 -5.63 13.23 -42.24
CA VAL A 231 -4.51 12.29 -42.11
C VAL A 231 -5.01 10.85 -42.15
N LEU A 232 -6.18 10.57 -41.58
CA LEU A 232 -6.83 9.26 -41.73
C LEU A 232 -7.19 8.96 -43.18
N ALA A 233 -7.67 9.95 -43.94
CA ALA A 233 -7.92 9.81 -45.36
C ALA A 233 -6.62 9.54 -46.13
N GLN A 234 -5.57 10.33 -45.88
CA GLN A 234 -4.25 10.11 -46.51
C GLN A 234 -3.64 8.75 -46.16
N ALA A 235 -3.77 8.30 -44.91
CA ALA A 235 -3.29 7.00 -44.47
C ALA A 235 -4.04 5.86 -45.17
N ASN A 236 -5.36 6.00 -45.34
CA ASN A 236 -6.18 5.02 -46.06
C ASN A 236 -5.90 5.03 -47.57
N ASP A 237 -5.66 6.20 -48.17
CA ASP A 237 -5.30 6.31 -49.58
C ASP A 237 -3.92 5.68 -49.85
N LEU A 238 -2.94 5.91 -48.97
CA LEU A 238 -1.63 5.24 -49.05
C LEU A 238 -1.76 3.73 -48.81
N LEU A 239 -2.66 3.29 -47.93
CA LEU A 239 -2.95 1.86 -47.75
C LEU A 239 -3.55 1.25 -49.01
N ALA A 240 -4.48 1.95 -49.67
CA ALA A 240 -5.08 1.52 -50.91
C ALA A 240 -4.06 1.49 -52.07
N GLU A 241 -3.09 2.40 -52.10
CA GLU A 241 -2.03 2.40 -53.10
C GLU A 241 -1.01 1.28 -52.83
N VAL A 242 -0.67 1.00 -51.56
CA VAL A 242 0.15 -0.17 -51.18
C VAL A 242 -0.57 -1.50 -51.49
N GLU A 243 -1.89 -1.55 -51.34
CA GLU A 243 -2.69 -2.72 -51.74
C GLU A 243 -2.72 -2.90 -53.27
N LYS A 244 -2.73 -1.81 -54.05
CA LYS A 244 -2.58 -1.87 -55.52
C LYS A 244 -1.16 -2.24 -55.95
N GLU A 245 -0.13 -1.67 -55.34
CA GLU A 245 1.27 -2.04 -55.58
C GLU A 245 1.60 -3.47 -55.11
N GLY A 246 0.85 -3.99 -54.14
CA GLY A 246 0.91 -5.39 -53.70
C GLY A 246 0.19 -6.35 -54.64
N ALA A 247 -0.84 -5.89 -55.36
CA ALA A 247 -1.57 -6.69 -56.35
C ALA A 247 -0.85 -6.75 -57.72
N ASP A 248 -0.04 -5.76 -58.06
CA ASP A 248 0.73 -5.71 -59.32
C ASP A 248 2.09 -6.45 -59.26
N ASN A 249 2.46 -7.05 -58.11
CA ASN A 249 3.76 -7.71 -57.89
C ASN A 249 3.73 -9.25 -57.87
N GLU A 250 2.61 -9.90 -58.22
CA GLU A 250 2.55 -11.37 -58.34
C GLU A 250 2.62 -11.91 -59.79
N GLU A 251 2.63 -11.07 -60.82
CA GLU A 251 2.79 -11.52 -62.20
C GLU A 251 3.69 -10.59 -63.03
N GLY A 252 5.01 -10.85 -63.08
CA GLY A 252 5.87 -10.16 -64.04
C GLY A 252 7.38 -10.25 -63.78
N GLU A 253 8.02 -11.33 -64.21
CA GLU A 253 9.43 -11.29 -64.58
C GLU A 253 9.61 -10.32 -65.76
N SER A 254 10.28 -9.18 -65.58
CA SER A 254 11.10 -8.57 -66.63
C SER A 254 12.05 -7.50 -66.08
N GLU A 255 13.29 -7.59 -66.54
CA GLU A 255 14.42 -6.73 -66.29
C GLU A 255 14.13 -5.26 -66.64
N ARG A 256 14.56 -4.33 -65.77
CA ARG A 256 14.99 -2.98 -66.20
C ARG A 256 16.19 -2.50 -65.39
N ASP A 257 17.30 -2.42 -66.12
CA ASP A 257 18.47 -1.62 -65.79
C ASP A 257 18.12 -0.13 -65.63
N GLY A 258 18.70 0.50 -64.62
CA GLY A 258 18.64 1.94 -64.36
C GLY A 258 19.73 2.38 -63.39
N ASP A 259 20.72 3.07 -63.93
CA ASP A 259 22.05 3.40 -63.41
C ASP A 259 22.10 4.54 -62.36
N SER A 260 23.06 4.40 -61.45
CA SER A 260 23.81 5.44 -60.70
C SER A 260 23.18 6.23 -59.54
N GLY A 261 23.37 5.69 -58.34
CA GLY A 261 23.57 6.47 -57.11
C GLY A 261 24.36 5.60 -56.13
N ARG A 262 25.57 6.01 -55.74
CA ARG A 262 26.43 5.24 -54.82
C ARG A 262 25.81 5.21 -53.41
N ASP A 263 24.83 4.34 -53.21
CA ASP A 263 24.33 3.99 -51.90
C ASP A 263 25.09 2.76 -51.41
N VAL A 264 25.69 2.87 -50.23
CA VAL A 264 26.20 1.71 -49.50
C VAL A 264 24.96 0.91 -49.09
N GLN A 265 24.53 0.02 -49.98
CA GLN A 265 23.33 -0.77 -49.84
C GLN A 265 23.57 -1.80 -48.74
N VAL A 266 23.22 -1.42 -47.51
CA VAL A 266 23.19 -2.35 -46.38
C VAL A 266 22.10 -3.39 -46.71
N PRO A 267 22.45 -4.68 -46.80
CA PRO A 267 21.48 -5.75 -47.03
C PRO A 267 20.29 -5.63 -46.08
N SER A 268 19.08 -5.81 -46.64
CA SER A 268 17.80 -5.66 -45.92
C SER A 268 17.76 -6.47 -44.61
N ASP A 269 18.45 -7.60 -44.57
CA ASP A 269 18.59 -8.44 -43.38
C ASP A 269 19.36 -7.78 -42.24
N ILE A 270 20.41 -7.01 -42.54
CA ILE A 270 21.19 -6.29 -41.54
C ILE A 270 20.40 -5.09 -41.02
N ARG A 271 19.65 -4.41 -41.90
CA ARG A 271 18.69 -3.37 -41.49
C ARG A 271 17.63 -3.92 -40.55
N ARG A 272 16.99 -5.02 -40.92
CA ARG A 272 15.95 -5.67 -40.11
C ARG A 272 16.47 -6.16 -38.75
N LYS A 273 17.65 -6.76 -38.71
CA LYS A 273 18.29 -7.17 -37.44
C LYS A 273 18.65 -5.98 -36.55
N LYS A 274 19.23 -4.91 -37.13
CA LYS A 274 19.56 -3.69 -36.38
C LYS A 274 18.30 -2.97 -35.89
N VAL A 275 17.27 -2.84 -36.71
CA VAL A 275 15.98 -2.24 -36.32
C VAL A 275 15.32 -3.06 -35.22
N GLY A 276 15.33 -4.40 -35.30
CA GLY A 276 14.82 -5.25 -34.23
C GLY A 276 15.61 -5.13 -32.91
N GLN A 277 16.92 -4.94 -32.98
CA GLN A 277 17.75 -4.69 -31.80
C GLN A 277 17.50 -3.29 -31.21
N ILE A 278 17.34 -2.28 -32.07
CA ILE A 278 16.96 -0.91 -31.67
C ILE A 278 15.58 -0.94 -31.00
N MET A 279 14.60 -1.62 -31.60
CA MET A 279 13.26 -1.77 -31.04
C MET A 279 13.30 -2.42 -29.65
N LYS A 280 14.06 -3.51 -29.47
CA LYS A 280 14.21 -4.16 -28.16
C LYS A 280 14.89 -3.29 -27.11
N LEU A 281 15.90 -2.51 -27.49
CA LEU A 281 16.57 -1.57 -26.59
C LEU A 281 15.63 -0.41 -26.22
N LEU A 282 14.86 0.07 -27.19
CA LEU A 282 13.89 1.14 -27.02
C LEU A 282 12.71 0.67 -26.16
N ASP A 283 12.20 -0.55 -26.33
CA ASP A 283 11.14 -1.11 -25.48
C ASP A 283 11.62 -1.24 -24.04
N ARG A 284 12.87 -1.66 -23.83
CA ARG A 284 13.46 -1.76 -22.49
C ARG A 284 13.64 -0.39 -21.84
N GLU A 285 14.11 0.60 -22.60
CA GLU A 285 14.36 1.95 -22.10
C GLU A 285 13.08 2.77 -21.94
N THR A 286 12.14 2.67 -22.88
CA THR A 286 10.83 3.34 -22.80
C THR A 286 9.98 2.73 -21.70
N ALA A 287 9.91 1.40 -21.56
CA ALA A 287 9.23 0.80 -20.42
C ALA A 287 9.85 1.26 -19.10
N ALA A 288 11.18 1.19 -18.96
CA ALA A 288 11.85 1.56 -17.71
C ALA A 288 11.75 3.05 -17.38
N LEU A 289 11.97 3.96 -18.36
CA LEU A 289 11.89 5.40 -18.13
C LEU A 289 10.46 5.88 -17.94
N VAL A 290 9.51 5.36 -18.72
CA VAL A 290 8.09 5.71 -18.57
C VAL A 290 7.55 5.16 -17.26
N GLU A 291 7.92 3.94 -16.86
CA GLU A 291 7.51 3.38 -15.56
C GLU A 291 8.14 4.12 -14.38
N ALA A 292 9.42 4.49 -14.48
CA ALA A 292 10.10 5.28 -13.46
C ALA A 292 9.52 6.70 -13.33
N THR A 293 9.21 7.37 -14.45
CA THR A 293 8.57 8.69 -14.44
C THR A 293 7.13 8.60 -13.96
N LYS A 294 6.37 7.58 -14.37
CA LYS A 294 5.03 7.28 -13.87
C LYS A 294 5.04 7.04 -12.36
N GLY A 295 5.93 6.21 -11.84
CA GLY A 295 6.04 5.96 -10.39
C GLY A 295 6.51 7.19 -9.61
N ARG A 296 7.30 8.10 -10.20
CA ARG A 296 7.62 9.40 -9.60
C ARG A 296 6.41 10.34 -9.62
N LEU A 297 5.63 10.35 -10.69
CA LEU A 297 4.41 11.14 -10.82
C LEU A 297 3.32 10.67 -9.86
N GLU A 298 3.12 9.36 -9.72
CA GLU A 298 2.17 8.77 -8.77
C GLU A 298 2.53 9.10 -7.32
N ARG A 299 3.83 9.09 -6.98
CA ARG A 299 4.30 9.52 -5.66
C ARG A 299 4.13 11.02 -5.42
N LEU A 300 4.29 11.85 -6.44
CA LEU A 300 4.05 13.29 -6.34
C LEU A 300 2.57 13.65 -6.34
N SER A 301 1.71 12.84 -6.97
CA SER A 301 0.26 13.03 -7.00
C SER A 301 -0.45 12.56 -5.72
N LEU A 302 0.21 11.73 -4.91
CA LEU A 302 -0.29 11.23 -3.62
C LEU A 302 0.19 12.09 -2.43
N ALA A 303 1.09 13.04 -2.65
CA ALA A 303 1.54 14.04 -1.68
C ALA A 303 0.74 15.34 -1.85
#